data_AF-A0A542HL14-F1
#
_entry.id   AF-A0A542HL14-F1
#
_cell.length_a   1.000
_cell.length_b   1.000
_cell.length_c   1.000
_cell.angle_alpha   90.00
_cell.angle_beta   90.00
_cell.angle_gamma   90.00
#
_symmetry.space_group_name_H-M   'P 1'
#
loop_
_entity.id
_entity.type
_entity.pdbx_description
1 polymer ?
#
loop_
_entity_poly.entity_id
_entity_poly.type
_entity_poly.pdbx_seq_one_letter_code
_entity_poly.pdbx_strand_id
1 'polypeptide(L)'
;MHPAYSARSLRVRVGVLALALSAGLAVPTTTAAATPAAEAVPTPTVEEQRLTQAVPQEILARSGFDAVAPRLARLLEASHSYARARQVVTREGAALWRRAVDRVQGRGPAGGDLSRDDDRPLYWARLGMTSQVRTWQPGFTLTDGQRAALMDVLERTSRGQTDLHLPPRAKGLKRVLVTGFDPFTLDRDIRISNPSGATALALDGTVIRTADGPARVETAVFPVRWQDFAEQTVERALRPYLPHVDLFTTVSQGRVGRFDVERTNGAWRGGFPDNDNIGRTETVPVTESAAQPQWTTTTLPYAAIVAADTGRFPVYDNTSVTEIPAGGAPSGGGTEPVVRPDGPTAGSTARAGGGGNYLSNEIAYRATLLRDRLGLHDSLPGGHVHTPVLQFAAGNTQDVTDPEFVRNRLDIVAQVRAILAVAVAAGR
;
A
#
# COMPACT_ATOMS: atom_id res chain seq x y z
N MET A 1 -31.93 -52.44 -24.89
CA MET A 1 -32.81 -53.57 -24.56
C MET A 1 -33.74 -53.16 -23.43
N HIS A 2 -35.01 -52.89 -23.75
CA HIS A 2 -36.13 -52.88 -22.79
C HIS A 2 -36.75 -54.29 -22.77
N PRO A 3 -37.33 -54.75 -21.65
CA PRO A 3 -38.75 -54.50 -21.39
C PRO A 3 -39.16 -54.33 -19.91
N ALA A 4 -40.42 -53.92 -19.73
CA ALA A 4 -41.19 -53.73 -18.52
C ALA A 4 -41.96 -55.00 -18.08
N TYR A 5 -42.41 -55.09 -16.81
CA TYR A 5 -43.85 -55.07 -16.41
C TYR A 5 -44.13 -55.50 -14.94
N SER A 6 -45.13 -54.83 -14.33
CA SER A 6 -46.10 -55.27 -13.29
C SER A 6 -45.61 -55.43 -11.83
N ALA A 7 -46.38 -55.16 -10.76
CA ALA A 7 -47.81 -54.90 -10.58
C ALA A 7 -48.10 -54.09 -9.29
N ARG A 8 -49.31 -53.51 -9.21
CA ARG A 8 -49.88 -52.67 -8.12
C ARG A 8 -50.25 -53.47 -6.86
N SER A 9 -50.31 -52.80 -5.70
CA SER A 9 -51.24 -53.15 -4.61
C SER A 9 -51.63 -51.89 -3.80
N LEU A 10 -52.93 -51.63 -3.71
CA LEU A 10 -53.56 -50.66 -2.80
C LEU A 10 -54.14 -51.41 -1.60
N ARG A 11 -53.92 -50.93 -0.36
CA ARG A 11 -54.89 -51.06 0.75
C ARG A 11 -54.77 -49.86 1.70
N VAL A 12 -55.90 -49.20 1.90
CA VAL A 12 -56.21 -48.17 2.90
C VAL A 12 -56.68 -48.87 4.19
N ARG A 13 -56.38 -48.31 5.37
CA ARG A 13 -57.30 -48.29 6.53
C ARG A 13 -56.91 -47.21 7.56
N VAL A 14 -57.96 -46.54 8.01
CA VAL A 14 -58.08 -45.42 8.96
C VAL A 14 -57.97 -45.92 10.42
N GLY A 15 -57.54 -45.07 11.36
CA GLY A 15 -57.65 -45.41 12.80
C GLY A 15 -57.10 -44.42 13.83
N VAL A 16 -57.85 -43.33 14.06
CA VAL A 16 -58.20 -42.69 15.36
C VAL A 16 -57.11 -42.18 16.34
N LEU A 17 -57.31 -40.88 16.62
CA LEU A 17 -56.84 -39.98 17.66
C LEU A 17 -57.02 -40.52 19.11
N ALA A 18 -56.00 -40.39 19.96
CA ALA A 18 -56.14 -40.44 21.42
C ALA A 18 -55.41 -39.26 22.06
N LEU A 19 -56.20 -38.34 22.61
CA LEU A 19 -55.78 -37.22 23.46
C LEU A 19 -55.36 -37.78 24.83
N ALA A 20 -54.16 -37.43 25.30
CA ALA A 20 -53.78 -37.58 26.70
C ALA A 20 -53.33 -36.20 27.24
N LEU A 21 -54.23 -35.54 27.98
CA LEU A 21 -53.88 -34.42 28.85
C LEU A 21 -53.03 -34.95 30.00
N SER A 22 -51.83 -34.41 30.16
CA SER A 22 -51.06 -34.51 31.40
C SER A 22 -50.69 -33.10 31.87
N ALA A 23 -51.33 -32.68 32.95
CA ALA A 23 -50.96 -31.50 33.71
C ALA A 23 -49.66 -31.80 34.46
N GLY A 24 -48.63 -30.97 34.24
CA GLY A 24 -47.32 -31.09 34.86
C GLY A 24 -46.81 -29.73 35.34
N LEU A 25 -46.91 -29.55 36.66
CA LEU A 25 -46.27 -28.58 37.56
C LEU A 25 -45.20 -27.65 36.95
N ALA A 26 -45.47 -26.33 37.03
CA ALA A 26 -44.50 -25.29 36.76
C ALA A 26 -43.44 -25.23 37.87
N VAL A 27 -42.22 -25.64 37.56
CA VAL A 27 -41.03 -25.35 38.37
C VAL A 27 -40.50 -23.99 37.89
N PRO A 28 -40.20 -23.01 38.76
CA PRO A 28 -39.62 -21.76 38.32
C PRO A 28 -38.21 -22.04 37.81
N THR A 29 -38.01 -21.95 36.50
CA THR A 29 -36.67 -21.87 35.92
C THR A 29 -36.09 -20.53 36.33
N THR A 30 -35.14 -20.55 37.26
CA THR A 30 -34.23 -19.43 37.47
C THR A 30 -33.46 -19.25 36.16
N THR A 31 -33.84 -18.25 35.37
CA THR A 31 -33.04 -17.75 34.27
C THR A 31 -31.76 -17.22 34.87
N ALA A 32 -30.69 -18.03 34.83
CA ALA A 32 -29.34 -17.53 35.00
C ALA A 32 -29.16 -16.43 33.97
N ALA A 33 -29.04 -15.19 34.43
CA ALA A 33 -28.69 -14.06 33.58
C ALA A 33 -27.39 -14.46 32.85
N ALA A 34 -27.47 -14.60 31.53
CA ALA A 34 -26.28 -14.72 30.72
C ALA A 34 -25.42 -13.48 31.01
N THR A 35 -24.27 -13.71 31.63
CA THR A 35 -23.19 -12.72 31.68
C THR A 35 -23.04 -12.18 30.26
N PRO A 36 -23.00 -10.85 30.03
CA PRO A 36 -22.68 -10.34 28.71
C PRO A 36 -21.38 -11.02 28.31
N ALA A 37 -21.38 -11.72 27.18
CA ALA A 37 -20.14 -12.21 26.60
C ALA A 37 -19.20 -11.00 26.57
N ALA A 38 -18.09 -11.07 27.31
CA ALA A 38 -17.08 -10.03 27.26
C ALA A 38 -16.80 -9.81 25.77
N GLU A 39 -17.02 -8.58 25.29
CA GLU A 39 -16.75 -8.24 23.90
C GLU A 39 -15.32 -8.70 23.61
N ALA A 40 -15.18 -9.68 22.71
CA ALA A 40 -13.90 -10.26 22.40
C ALA A 40 -12.99 -9.12 21.92
N VAL A 41 -11.89 -8.91 22.64
CA VAL A 41 -10.88 -7.92 22.23
C VAL A 41 -10.47 -8.30 20.80
N PRO A 42 -10.51 -7.36 19.84
CA PRO A 42 -10.23 -7.71 18.46
C PRO A 42 -8.82 -8.26 18.33
N THR A 43 -8.67 -9.36 17.60
CA THR A 43 -7.37 -10.00 17.37
C THR A 43 -6.44 -9.08 16.59
N PRO A 44 -5.17 -8.94 16.98
CA PRO A 44 -4.18 -8.20 16.20
C PRO A 44 -3.99 -8.79 14.80
N THR A 45 -3.78 -7.91 13.80
CA THR A 45 -3.38 -8.35 12.45
C THR A 45 -1.97 -8.95 12.45
N VAL A 46 -1.56 -9.60 11.36
CA VAL A 46 -0.21 -10.18 11.27
C VAL A 46 0.84 -9.06 11.31
N GLU A 47 0.59 -7.91 10.68
CA GLU A 47 1.43 -6.71 10.85
C GLU A 47 1.57 -6.29 12.31
N GLU A 48 0.46 -6.18 13.04
CA GLU A 48 0.44 -5.76 14.44
C GLU A 48 1.15 -6.77 15.36
N GLN A 49 1.08 -8.07 15.06
CA GLN A 49 1.79 -9.11 15.83
C GLN A 49 3.31 -8.95 15.77
N ARG A 50 3.86 -8.35 14.71
CA ARG A 50 5.31 -8.11 14.60
C ARG A 50 5.78 -6.97 15.49
N LEU A 51 4.89 -6.06 15.90
CA LEU A 51 5.25 -4.87 16.67
C LEU A 51 5.94 -5.20 18.00
N THR A 52 5.58 -6.32 18.64
CA THR A 52 6.15 -6.72 19.95
C THR A 52 7.52 -7.38 19.86
N GLN A 53 8.03 -7.63 18.65
CA GLN A 53 9.37 -8.18 18.44
C GLN A 53 10.47 -7.17 18.82
N ALA A 54 11.68 -7.68 19.11
CA ALA A 54 12.79 -6.85 19.58
C ALA A 54 13.20 -5.75 18.58
N VAL A 55 13.28 -6.06 17.28
CA VAL A 55 13.75 -5.11 16.27
C VAL A 55 12.82 -3.90 16.09
N PRO A 56 11.49 -4.04 15.94
CA PRO A 56 10.59 -2.89 15.92
C PRO A 56 10.67 -2.03 17.18
N GLN A 57 10.77 -2.65 18.35
CA GLN A 57 10.93 -1.94 19.62
C GLN A 57 12.25 -1.15 19.68
N GLU A 58 13.36 -1.76 19.23
CA GLU A 58 14.65 -1.08 19.12
C GLU A 58 14.57 0.12 18.17
N ILE A 59 14.00 -0.05 16.97
CA ILE A 59 13.86 1.02 15.98
C ILE A 59 13.02 2.18 16.55
N LEU A 60 11.91 1.89 17.24
CA LEU A 60 11.07 2.90 17.87
C LEU A 60 11.80 3.67 18.97
N ALA A 61 12.53 2.98 19.84
CA ALA A 61 13.31 3.60 20.91
C ALA A 61 14.45 4.47 20.34
N ARG A 62 15.24 3.94 19.41
CA ARG A 62 16.40 4.61 18.81
C ARG A 62 16.05 5.74 17.84
N SER A 63 14.80 5.81 17.39
CA SER A 63 14.27 6.93 16.58
C SER A 63 13.46 7.95 17.39
N GLY A 64 13.08 7.60 18.63
CA GLY A 64 12.25 8.39 19.53
C GLY A 64 10.76 8.35 19.20
N PHE A 65 10.32 7.39 18.39
CA PHE A 65 8.93 7.22 17.97
C PHE A 65 8.14 6.29 18.90
N ASP A 66 8.79 5.68 19.88
CA ASP A 66 8.20 4.87 20.96
C ASP A 66 7.07 5.57 21.74
N ALA A 67 7.16 6.89 21.92
CA ALA A 67 6.13 7.67 22.62
C ALA A 67 4.85 7.95 21.80
N VAL A 68 4.83 7.65 20.50
CA VAL A 68 3.70 8.00 19.60
C VAL A 68 2.43 7.22 19.97
N ALA A 69 2.50 5.89 20.03
CA ALA A 69 1.33 5.06 20.34
C ALA A 69 0.81 5.27 21.78
N PRO A 70 1.66 5.31 22.83
CA PRO A 70 1.21 5.63 24.20
C PRO A 70 0.54 7.00 24.34
N ARG A 71 0.97 7.98 23.54
CA ARG A 71 0.30 9.30 23.50
C ARG A 71 -1.10 9.20 22.90
N LEU A 72 -1.27 8.48 21.79
CA LEU A 72 -2.60 8.29 21.20
C LEU A 72 -3.54 7.57 22.18
N ALA A 73 -3.06 6.52 22.84
CA ALA A 73 -3.83 5.75 23.84
C ALA A 73 -4.45 6.68 24.90
N ARG A 74 -3.63 7.51 25.56
CA ARG A 74 -4.11 8.47 26.56
C ARG A 74 -5.11 9.49 26.02
N LEU A 75 -4.93 9.93 24.77
CA LEU A 75 -5.85 10.86 24.13
C LEU A 75 -7.19 10.21 23.76
N LEU A 76 -7.18 8.92 23.40
CA LEU A 76 -8.39 8.13 23.19
C LEU A 76 -9.12 7.88 24.51
N GLU A 77 -8.42 7.52 25.59
CA GLU A 77 -8.99 7.38 26.94
C GLU A 77 -9.69 8.67 27.41
N ALA A 78 -9.11 9.83 27.11
CA ALA A 78 -9.69 11.14 27.41
C ALA A 78 -10.80 11.59 26.42
N SER A 79 -11.15 10.77 25.42
CA SER A 79 -12.17 11.09 24.43
C SER A 79 -13.53 10.52 24.85
N HIS A 80 -14.46 11.38 25.24
CA HIS A 80 -15.80 10.98 25.70
C HIS A 80 -16.88 10.93 24.60
N SER A 81 -16.48 11.02 23.32
CA SER A 81 -17.41 10.88 22.18
C SER A 81 -16.69 10.44 20.91
N TYR A 82 -17.43 9.82 19.98
CA TYR A 82 -16.91 9.45 18.66
C TYR A 82 -16.36 10.65 17.89
N ALA A 83 -17.06 11.79 17.92
CA ALA A 83 -16.61 13.01 17.25
C ALA A 83 -15.25 13.48 17.78
N ARG A 84 -15.05 13.42 19.11
CA ARG A 84 -13.77 13.76 19.73
C ARG A 84 -12.68 12.76 19.37
N ALA A 85 -12.98 11.46 19.43
CA ALA A 85 -12.04 10.41 19.05
C ALA A 85 -11.57 10.56 17.60
N ARG A 86 -12.49 10.84 16.67
CA ARG A 86 -12.16 11.10 15.25
C ARG A 86 -11.24 12.31 15.10
N GLN A 87 -11.51 13.42 15.80
CA GLN A 87 -10.61 14.59 15.77
C GLN A 87 -9.21 14.25 16.30
N VAL A 88 -9.12 13.47 17.39
CA VAL A 88 -7.85 13.01 17.95
C VAL A 88 -7.10 12.15 16.95
N VAL A 89 -7.72 11.12 16.39
CA VAL A 89 -7.09 10.21 15.44
C VAL A 89 -6.60 10.94 14.19
N THR A 90 -7.43 11.82 13.59
CA THR A 90 -7.02 12.66 12.45
C THR A 90 -5.77 13.49 12.78
N ARG A 91 -5.79 14.18 13.93
CA ARG A 91 -4.71 15.09 14.32
C ARG A 91 -3.41 14.33 14.60
N GLU A 92 -3.48 13.25 15.37
CA GLU A 92 -2.29 12.48 15.72
C GLU A 92 -1.73 11.72 14.51
N GLY A 93 -2.58 11.22 13.59
CA GLY A 93 -2.11 10.62 12.34
C GLY A 93 -1.36 11.62 11.46
N ALA A 94 -1.92 12.82 11.25
CA ALA A 94 -1.25 13.90 10.52
C ALA A 94 0.01 14.43 11.25
N ALA A 95 0.04 14.37 12.59
CA ALA A 95 1.23 14.72 13.37
C ALA A 95 2.34 13.68 13.20
N LEU A 96 2.01 12.39 13.12
CA LEU A 96 2.97 11.32 12.85
C LEU A 96 3.64 11.49 11.48
N TRP A 97 2.86 11.71 10.41
CA TRP A 97 3.40 11.95 9.07
C TRP A 97 4.39 13.13 9.07
N ARG A 98 3.94 14.30 9.52
CA ARG A 98 4.77 15.51 9.58
C ARG A 98 6.02 15.32 10.43
N ARG A 99 5.92 14.62 11.57
CA ARG A 99 7.07 14.29 12.40
C ARG A 99 8.10 13.43 11.65
N ALA A 100 7.66 12.44 10.87
CA ALA A 100 8.55 11.60 10.08
C ALA A 100 9.25 12.40 8.96
N VAL A 101 8.49 13.24 8.24
CA VAL A 101 9.04 14.15 7.22
C VAL A 101 10.04 15.13 7.84
N ASP A 102 9.67 15.80 8.93
CA ASP A 102 10.55 16.73 9.66
C ASP A 102 11.84 16.04 10.13
N ARG A 103 11.72 14.81 10.66
CA ARG A 103 12.88 14.00 11.05
C ARG A 103 13.83 13.82 9.88
N VAL A 104 13.37 13.25 8.76
CA VAL A 104 14.21 12.97 7.58
C VAL A 104 14.84 14.24 7.03
N GLN A 105 14.13 15.37 7.09
CA GLN A 105 14.59 16.65 6.55
C GLN A 105 15.38 17.50 7.56
N GLY A 106 15.89 16.91 8.64
CA GLY A 106 16.77 17.62 9.58
C GLY A 106 16.06 18.58 10.54
N ARG A 107 14.73 18.64 10.55
CA ARG A 107 13.92 19.49 11.44
C ARG A 107 13.53 18.80 12.74
N GLY A 108 13.32 19.57 13.81
CA GLY A 108 12.95 19.03 15.12
C GLY A 108 14.10 18.26 15.82
N PRO A 109 13.83 17.72 17.02
CA PRO A 109 14.84 17.04 17.83
C PRO A 109 15.35 15.76 17.12
N ALA A 110 16.64 15.46 17.30
CA ALA A 110 17.26 14.25 16.72
C ALA A 110 16.57 12.96 17.20
N GLY A 111 15.98 12.96 18.39
CA GLY A 111 15.08 11.91 18.87
C GLY A 111 15.73 10.54 19.13
N GLY A 112 17.05 10.40 19.01
CA GLY A 112 17.80 9.14 19.20
C GLY A 112 19.02 9.08 18.29
N ASP A 113 19.62 7.89 18.13
CA ASP A 113 20.89 7.67 17.40
C ASP A 113 20.71 6.99 16.03
N LEU A 114 19.50 6.53 15.70
CA LEU A 114 19.21 5.97 14.37
C LEU A 114 19.34 7.09 13.32
N SER A 115 19.88 6.76 12.14
CA SER A 115 20.02 7.75 11.08
C SER A 115 18.66 8.38 10.71
N ARG A 116 18.67 9.67 10.36
CA ARG A 116 17.43 10.46 10.22
C ARG A 116 16.62 10.09 8.98
N ASP A 117 17.28 9.57 7.95
CA ASP A 117 16.73 9.17 6.64
C ASP A 117 15.94 7.85 6.65
N ASP A 118 15.60 7.33 7.84
CA ASP A 118 14.91 6.07 8.02
C ASP A 118 13.38 6.17 7.90
N ASP A 119 12.78 5.27 7.11
CA ASP A 119 11.33 5.15 6.92
C ASP A 119 10.65 4.25 7.96
N ARG A 120 11.38 3.32 8.58
CA ARG A 120 10.84 2.33 9.52
C ARG A 120 10.18 2.95 10.76
N PRO A 121 10.67 4.08 11.34
CA PRO A 121 9.99 4.74 12.46
C PRO A 121 8.55 5.12 12.16
N LEU A 122 8.26 5.60 10.94
CA LEU A 122 6.89 5.93 10.53
C LEU A 122 6.00 4.69 10.52
N TYR A 123 6.47 3.62 9.87
CA TYR A 123 5.74 2.36 9.73
C TYR A 123 5.39 1.74 11.08
N TRP A 124 6.39 1.53 11.95
CA TRP A 124 6.19 0.89 13.24
C TRP A 124 5.34 1.73 14.20
N ALA A 125 5.53 3.05 14.21
CA ALA A 125 4.74 3.94 15.06
C ALA A 125 3.27 3.97 14.62
N ARG A 126 3.01 3.97 13.31
CA ARG A 126 1.65 3.87 12.76
C ARG A 126 1.00 2.55 13.15
N LEU A 127 1.70 1.41 13.02
CA LEU A 127 1.16 0.12 13.48
C LEU A 127 0.82 0.13 14.97
N GLY A 128 1.65 0.77 15.80
CA GLY A 128 1.33 1.00 17.21
C GLY A 128 0.05 1.81 17.39
N MET A 129 -0.13 2.90 16.64
CA MET A 129 -1.36 3.70 16.67
C MET A 129 -2.59 2.90 16.20
N THR A 130 -2.45 2.12 15.13
CA THR A 130 -3.52 1.25 14.62
C THR A 130 -3.92 0.24 15.69
N SER A 131 -2.96 -0.41 16.34
CA SER A 131 -3.23 -1.32 17.45
C SER A 131 -4.02 -0.64 18.59
N GLN A 132 -3.65 0.60 18.97
CA GLN A 132 -4.41 1.36 19.99
C GLN A 132 -5.86 1.62 19.58
N VAL A 133 -6.10 2.07 18.34
CA VAL A 133 -7.48 2.28 17.84
C VAL A 133 -8.25 0.96 17.79
N ARG A 134 -7.58 -0.16 17.53
CA ARG A 134 -8.21 -1.49 17.40
C ARG A 134 -8.75 -1.96 18.73
N THR A 135 -7.91 -1.90 19.76
CA THR A 135 -8.20 -2.48 21.07
C THR A 135 -8.90 -1.52 22.03
N TRP A 136 -8.97 -0.22 21.69
CA TRP A 136 -9.61 0.78 22.55
C TRP A 136 -11.10 0.51 22.80
N GLN A 137 -11.50 0.49 24.07
CA GLN A 137 -12.88 0.34 24.53
C GLN A 137 -13.33 1.64 25.21
N PRO A 138 -14.07 2.53 24.52
CA PRO A 138 -14.58 3.75 25.12
C PRO A 138 -15.71 3.50 26.13
N GLY A 139 -15.91 4.45 27.04
CA GLY A 139 -17.10 4.50 27.91
C GLY A 139 -18.41 4.90 27.20
N PHE A 140 -18.43 4.92 25.87
CA PHE A 140 -19.60 5.20 25.03
C PHE A 140 -19.71 4.14 23.93
N THR A 141 -20.89 3.94 23.36
CA THR A 141 -21.09 2.96 22.28
C THR A 141 -20.27 3.33 21.03
N LEU A 142 -19.35 2.45 20.64
CA LEU A 142 -18.56 2.56 19.42
C LEU A 142 -18.88 1.38 18.52
N THR A 143 -19.51 1.63 17.37
CA THR A 143 -19.85 0.56 16.42
C THR A 143 -18.62 0.10 15.62
N ASP A 144 -18.67 -1.11 15.07
CA ASP A 144 -17.60 -1.61 14.20
C ASP A 144 -17.35 -0.69 12.99
N GLY A 145 -18.42 -0.14 12.40
CA GLY A 145 -18.31 0.83 11.31
C GLY A 145 -17.63 2.13 11.72
N GLN A 146 -17.89 2.62 12.94
CA GLN A 146 -17.19 3.78 13.49
C GLN A 146 -15.72 3.47 13.77
N ARG A 147 -15.40 2.28 14.32
CA ARG A 147 -14.02 1.85 14.54
C ARG A 147 -13.26 1.73 13.22
N ALA A 148 -13.86 1.10 12.20
CA ALA A 148 -13.29 1.03 10.86
C ALA A 148 -13.06 2.42 10.25
N ALA A 149 -13.97 3.37 10.46
CA ALA A 149 -13.78 4.75 10.01
C ALA A 149 -12.64 5.48 10.74
N LEU A 150 -12.41 5.20 12.03
CA LEU A 150 -11.22 5.71 12.74
C LEU A 150 -9.95 5.11 12.16
N MET A 151 -9.93 3.82 11.83
CA MET A 151 -8.78 3.16 11.19
C MET A 151 -8.48 3.76 9.81
N ASP A 152 -9.49 3.91 8.95
CA ASP A 152 -9.33 4.52 7.62
C ASP A 152 -8.76 5.95 7.71
N VAL A 153 -9.26 6.76 8.65
CA VAL A 153 -8.74 8.11 8.87
C VAL A 153 -7.30 8.08 9.35
N LEU A 154 -6.95 7.18 10.28
CA LEU A 154 -5.58 7.02 10.74
C LEU A 154 -4.65 6.64 9.59
N GLU A 155 -4.99 5.62 8.82
CA GLU A 155 -4.23 5.14 7.67
C GLU A 155 -3.98 6.28 6.68
N ARG A 156 -5.02 7.01 6.24
CA ARG A 156 -4.85 8.09 5.26
C ARG A 156 -4.01 9.26 5.79
N THR A 157 -4.24 9.69 7.03
CA THR A 157 -3.58 10.87 7.60
C THR A 157 -2.12 10.61 7.96
N SER A 158 -1.79 9.40 8.42
CA SER A 158 -0.41 9.02 8.77
C SER A 158 0.45 8.59 7.56
N ARG A 159 -0.14 8.54 6.36
CA ARG A 159 0.52 8.19 5.10
C ARG A 159 0.82 9.38 4.19
N GLY A 160 0.53 10.59 4.64
CA GLY A 160 0.63 11.80 3.81
C GLY A 160 -0.48 11.95 2.77
N GLN A 161 -1.40 10.99 2.64
CA GLN A 161 -2.45 11.00 1.61
C GLN A 161 -3.46 12.16 1.77
N THR A 162 -3.50 12.80 2.95
CA THR A 162 -4.29 14.00 3.22
C THR A 162 -3.44 15.25 3.44
N ASP A 163 -2.11 15.16 3.25
CA ASP A 163 -1.15 16.25 3.48
C ASP A 163 -0.50 16.73 2.17
N LEU A 164 -1.07 16.36 1.02
CA LEU A 164 -0.63 16.79 -0.30
C LEU A 164 -1.06 18.26 -0.54
N HIS A 165 -0.16 19.21 -0.27
CA HIS A 165 -0.43 20.65 -0.34
C HIS A 165 0.07 21.27 -1.65
N LEU A 166 -0.66 21.02 -2.75
CA LEU A 166 -0.29 21.60 -4.05
C LEU A 166 -0.32 23.14 -3.98
N PRO A 167 0.82 23.83 -4.20
CA PRO A 167 0.88 25.30 -4.14
C PRO A 167 0.06 25.90 -5.28
N PRO A 168 -0.50 27.12 -5.18
CA PRO A 168 -1.20 27.79 -6.28
C PRO A 168 -0.39 27.78 -7.58
N ARG A 169 -1.06 27.80 -8.74
CA ARG A 169 -0.36 27.81 -10.03
C ARG A 169 0.33 29.17 -10.17
N ALA A 170 1.60 29.23 -9.84
CA ALA A 170 2.47 30.37 -10.08
C ALA A 170 3.23 30.17 -11.39
N LYS A 171 3.54 31.26 -12.09
CA LYS A 171 4.30 31.21 -13.34
C LYS A 171 5.65 30.51 -13.09
N GLY A 172 5.89 29.39 -13.78
CA GLY A 172 7.16 28.66 -13.74
C GLY A 172 7.34 27.66 -12.58
N LEU A 173 6.38 27.50 -11.67
CA LEU A 173 6.44 26.46 -10.63
C LEU A 173 5.75 25.18 -11.10
N LYS A 174 6.51 24.10 -11.22
CA LYS A 174 6.00 22.76 -11.53
C LYS A 174 5.55 22.05 -10.25
N ARG A 175 4.52 21.20 -10.35
CA ARG A 175 3.99 20.38 -9.27
C ARG A 175 4.23 18.90 -9.57
N VAL A 176 4.89 18.20 -8.68
CA VAL A 176 5.30 16.81 -8.85
C VAL A 176 4.69 15.97 -7.74
N LEU A 177 4.00 14.90 -8.11
CA LEU A 177 3.46 13.93 -7.16
C LEU A 177 4.29 12.66 -7.17
N VAL A 178 4.78 12.23 -6.00
CA VAL A 178 5.57 11.01 -5.86
C VAL A 178 4.93 10.08 -4.85
N THR A 179 4.89 8.78 -5.15
CA THR A 179 4.43 7.78 -4.17
C THR A 179 5.55 6.84 -3.77
N GLY A 180 5.50 6.35 -2.53
CA GLY A 180 6.35 5.26 -2.03
C GLY A 180 5.53 4.18 -1.33
N PHE A 181 6.21 3.20 -0.75
CA PHE A 181 5.60 2.12 0.02
C PHE A 181 6.19 1.97 1.41
N ASP A 182 5.41 1.34 2.29
CA ASP A 182 5.89 0.80 3.56
C ASP A 182 6.96 -0.31 3.37
N PRO A 183 7.74 -0.60 4.42
CA PRO A 183 8.51 -1.84 4.52
C PRO A 183 7.64 -3.10 4.32
N PHE A 184 8.25 -4.13 3.71
CA PHE A 184 7.60 -5.41 3.44
C PHE A 184 8.60 -6.57 3.47
N THR A 185 8.11 -7.81 3.32
CA THR A 185 8.89 -9.06 3.52
C THR A 185 9.51 -9.18 4.91
N LEU A 186 8.82 -8.64 5.92
CA LEU A 186 9.30 -8.55 7.30
C LEU A 186 9.41 -9.91 8.02
N ASP A 187 8.79 -10.96 7.48
CA ASP A 187 9.00 -12.35 7.94
C ASP A 187 10.34 -12.93 7.47
N ARG A 188 10.91 -12.38 6.39
CA ARG A 188 12.25 -12.77 5.91
C ARG A 188 13.32 -12.06 6.71
N ASP A 189 13.16 -10.76 6.92
CA ASP A 189 14.04 -9.96 7.76
C ASP A 189 13.26 -8.74 8.30
N ILE A 190 13.01 -8.76 9.61
CA ILE A 190 12.25 -7.72 10.32
C ILE A 190 12.97 -6.35 10.31
N ARG A 191 14.25 -6.32 9.93
CA ARG A 191 15.08 -5.10 9.85
C ARG A 191 14.88 -4.33 8.54
N ILE A 192 14.16 -4.90 7.55
CA ILE A 192 14.02 -4.30 6.20
C ILE A 192 13.43 -2.88 6.27
N SER A 193 14.03 -1.98 5.49
CA SER A 193 13.56 -0.62 5.18
C SER A 193 13.12 -0.59 3.71
N ASN A 194 12.26 0.36 3.34
CA ASN A 194 11.87 0.55 1.94
C ASN A 194 12.46 1.85 1.38
N PRO A 195 13.36 1.79 0.38
CA PRO A 195 13.95 2.99 -0.23
C PRO A 195 12.91 3.93 -0.85
N SER A 196 11.76 3.41 -1.30
CA SER A 196 10.67 4.24 -1.83
C SER A 196 9.95 5.04 -0.73
N GLY A 197 9.76 4.45 0.46
CA GLY A 197 9.21 5.13 1.62
C GLY A 197 10.17 6.21 2.14
N ALA A 198 11.47 5.89 2.22
CA ALA A 198 12.51 6.85 2.60
C ALA A 198 12.57 8.03 1.61
N THR A 199 12.44 7.74 0.32
CA THR A 199 12.37 8.77 -0.75
C THR A 199 11.15 9.66 -0.57
N ALA A 200 9.96 9.11 -0.31
CA ALA A 200 8.76 9.92 -0.09
C ALA A 200 8.98 10.93 1.05
N LEU A 201 9.45 10.47 2.21
CA LEU A 201 9.72 11.34 3.36
C LEU A 201 10.78 12.41 3.08
N ALA A 202 11.85 12.05 2.36
CA ALA A 202 12.94 12.96 2.06
C ALA A 202 12.57 14.04 1.03
N LEU A 203 11.58 13.77 0.17
CA LEU A 203 11.18 14.68 -0.89
C LEU A 203 9.91 15.48 -0.55
N ASP A 204 9.12 15.05 0.42
CA ASP A 204 7.85 15.69 0.77
C ASP A 204 7.99 17.18 1.06
N GLY A 205 7.24 17.98 0.32
CA GLY A 205 7.29 19.42 0.41
C GLY A 205 8.64 20.07 0.06
N THR A 206 9.56 19.35 -0.59
CA THR A 206 10.82 19.96 -1.06
C THR A 206 10.65 20.59 -2.44
N VAL A 207 11.59 21.44 -2.82
CA VAL A 207 11.65 22.04 -4.16
C VAL A 207 12.90 21.53 -4.87
N ILE A 208 12.72 20.93 -6.04
CA ILE A 208 13.79 20.61 -6.97
C ILE A 208 14.02 21.82 -7.86
N ARG A 209 15.27 22.26 -8.02
CA ARG A 209 15.63 23.31 -8.98
C ARG A 209 16.00 22.65 -10.31
N THR A 210 15.30 22.98 -11.38
CA THR A 210 15.63 22.56 -12.75
C THR A 210 16.04 23.77 -13.58
N ALA A 211 16.56 23.53 -14.78
CA ALA A 211 16.86 24.60 -15.73
C ALA A 211 15.60 25.41 -16.14
N ASP A 212 14.43 24.78 -16.08
CA ASP A 212 13.14 25.35 -16.49
C ASP A 212 12.37 26.02 -15.34
N GLY A 213 12.89 25.92 -14.11
CA GLY A 213 12.30 26.53 -12.93
C GLY A 213 12.19 25.58 -11.73
N PRO A 214 11.61 26.05 -10.63
CA PRO A 214 11.37 25.23 -9.46
C PRO A 214 10.28 24.17 -9.71
N ALA A 215 10.42 23.01 -9.08
CA ALA A 215 9.42 21.96 -9.03
C ALA A 215 9.14 21.57 -7.58
N ARG A 216 7.90 21.80 -7.11
CA ARG A 216 7.43 21.40 -5.79
C ARG A 216 7.05 19.92 -5.81
N VAL A 217 7.62 19.14 -4.89
CA VAL A 217 7.30 17.72 -4.72
C VAL A 217 6.35 17.55 -3.54
N GLU A 218 5.25 16.85 -3.76
CA GLU A 218 4.34 16.36 -2.71
C GLU A 218 4.32 14.84 -2.76
N THR A 219 4.24 14.18 -1.60
CA THR A 219 4.39 12.73 -1.53
C THR A 219 3.35 12.03 -0.67
N ALA A 220 3.13 10.75 -0.95
CA ALA A 220 2.34 9.87 -0.10
C ALA A 220 2.94 8.46 -0.10
N VAL A 221 2.72 7.71 0.99
CA VAL A 221 3.12 6.30 1.09
C VAL A 221 1.91 5.38 1.08
N PHE A 222 2.06 4.19 0.49
CA PHE A 222 1.00 3.19 0.36
C PHE A 222 1.29 1.93 1.18
N PRO A 223 0.25 1.26 1.70
CA PRO A 223 0.39 -0.02 2.40
C PRO A 223 0.85 -1.11 1.43
N VAL A 224 1.58 -2.09 1.94
CA VAL A 224 1.86 -3.32 1.21
C VAL A 224 0.82 -4.37 1.61
N ARG A 225 -0.43 -4.14 1.22
CA ARG A 225 -1.61 -4.99 1.50
C ARG A 225 -2.58 -5.02 0.32
N TRP A 226 -3.01 -6.21 -0.10
CA TRP A 226 -3.90 -6.39 -1.25
C TRP A 226 -5.31 -5.83 -1.02
N GLN A 227 -5.80 -5.90 0.23
CA GLN A 227 -7.13 -5.45 0.59
C GLN A 227 -7.29 -3.94 0.35
N ASP A 228 -6.36 -3.12 0.82
CA ASP A 228 -6.41 -1.66 0.62
C ASP A 228 -6.47 -1.28 -0.87
N PHE A 229 -5.76 -2.04 -1.71
CA PHE A 229 -5.78 -1.85 -3.16
C PHE A 229 -7.11 -2.26 -3.78
N ALA A 230 -7.70 -3.38 -3.36
CA ALA A 230 -9.04 -3.79 -3.78
C ALA A 230 -10.11 -2.78 -3.33
N GLU A 231 -9.89 -2.14 -2.18
CA GLU A 231 -10.71 -1.05 -1.67
C GLU A 231 -10.40 0.30 -2.34
N GLN A 232 -9.61 0.36 -3.41
CA GLN A 232 -9.35 1.57 -4.22
C GLN A 232 -8.55 2.66 -3.48
N THR A 233 -7.62 2.29 -2.60
CA THR A 233 -6.75 3.26 -1.90
C THR A 233 -5.97 4.16 -2.87
N VAL A 234 -5.48 3.61 -3.98
CA VAL A 234 -4.72 4.36 -5.00
C VAL A 234 -5.58 5.44 -5.64
N GLU A 235 -6.77 5.08 -6.09
CA GLU A 235 -7.67 5.99 -6.78
C GLU A 235 -8.20 7.08 -5.83
N ARG A 236 -8.54 6.72 -4.58
CA ARG A 236 -8.95 7.70 -3.57
C ARG A 236 -7.85 8.71 -3.26
N ALA A 237 -6.61 8.25 -3.15
CA ALA A 237 -5.48 9.11 -2.80
C ALA A 237 -5.02 10.00 -3.96
N LEU A 238 -5.04 9.50 -5.21
CA LEU A 238 -4.42 10.21 -6.34
C LEU A 238 -5.43 11.01 -7.18
N ARG A 239 -6.68 10.55 -7.34
CA ARG A 239 -7.68 11.16 -8.23
C ARG A 239 -7.86 12.67 -7.99
N PRO A 240 -7.90 13.19 -6.75
CA PRO A 240 -8.07 14.63 -6.53
C PRO A 240 -6.90 15.49 -7.03
N TYR A 241 -5.73 14.90 -7.24
CA TYR A 241 -4.48 15.63 -7.49
C TYR A 241 -3.95 15.48 -8.91
N LEU A 242 -4.19 14.34 -9.58
CA LEU A 242 -3.65 14.12 -10.94
C LEU A 242 -3.99 15.24 -11.94
N PRO A 243 -5.21 15.81 -11.99
CA PRO A 243 -5.51 16.94 -12.89
C PRO A 243 -4.78 18.24 -12.58
N HIS A 244 -4.08 18.30 -11.45
CA HIS A 244 -3.48 19.52 -10.90
C HIS A 244 -1.96 19.48 -10.81
N VAL A 245 -1.33 18.36 -11.17
CA VAL A 245 0.13 18.20 -11.20
C VAL A 245 0.67 18.26 -12.62
N ASP A 246 1.97 18.49 -12.75
CA ASP A 246 2.71 18.51 -14.02
C ASP A 246 3.47 17.20 -14.28
N LEU A 247 3.65 16.38 -13.24
CA LEU A 247 4.34 15.09 -13.30
C LEU A 247 3.83 14.23 -12.14
N PHE A 248 3.64 12.93 -12.36
CA PHE A 248 3.59 11.98 -11.26
C PHE A 248 4.56 10.82 -11.46
N THR A 249 5.04 10.23 -10.38
CA THR A 249 5.86 9.02 -10.43
C THR A 249 5.54 8.14 -9.24
N THR A 250 5.13 6.91 -9.49
CA THR A 250 5.08 5.91 -8.44
C THR A 250 6.48 5.30 -8.29
N VAL A 251 6.97 5.17 -7.06
CA VAL A 251 8.31 4.64 -6.79
C VAL A 251 8.18 3.39 -5.93
N SER A 252 8.90 2.33 -6.30
CA SER A 252 8.94 1.06 -5.55
C SER A 252 10.37 0.57 -5.40
N GLN A 253 10.59 -0.32 -4.43
CA GLN A 253 11.83 -1.08 -4.36
C GLN A 253 11.84 -2.17 -5.43
N GLY A 254 12.91 -2.24 -6.23
CA GLY A 254 13.10 -3.21 -7.30
C GLY A 254 14.15 -4.27 -6.93
N ARG A 255 15.25 -4.28 -7.68
CA ARG A 255 16.30 -5.33 -7.60
C ARG A 255 17.67 -4.74 -7.27
N VAL A 256 18.68 -5.60 -7.12
CA VAL A 256 20.02 -5.14 -6.72
C VAL A 256 20.65 -4.23 -7.76
N GLY A 257 21.20 -3.11 -7.28
CA GLY A 257 22.23 -2.33 -7.99
C GLY A 257 21.78 -1.52 -9.21
N ARG A 258 20.49 -1.30 -9.43
CA ARG A 258 20.00 -0.52 -10.58
C ARG A 258 18.64 0.11 -10.36
N PHE A 259 18.36 1.16 -11.12
CA PHE A 259 17.02 1.69 -11.33
C PHE A 259 16.42 1.13 -12.61
N ASP A 260 15.11 0.88 -12.61
CA ASP A 260 14.35 0.48 -13.80
C ASP A 260 13.20 1.50 -14.00
N VAL A 261 13.16 2.17 -15.15
CA VAL A 261 12.00 2.95 -15.60
C VAL A 261 11.08 1.98 -16.32
N GLU A 262 9.92 1.68 -15.73
CA GLU A 262 9.04 0.64 -16.23
C GLU A 262 8.21 1.12 -17.42
N ARG A 263 8.38 0.48 -18.58
CA ARG A 263 7.64 0.81 -19.80
C ARG A 263 6.16 0.50 -19.66
N THR A 264 5.83 -0.69 -19.15
CA THR A 264 4.48 -1.25 -19.22
C THR A 264 4.10 -1.93 -17.90
N ASN A 265 2.89 -1.65 -17.43
CA ASN A 265 2.29 -2.24 -16.23
C ASN A 265 1.14 -3.19 -16.61
N GLY A 266 1.03 -4.34 -15.93
CA GLY A 266 0.07 -5.39 -16.26
C GLY A 266 -1.08 -5.54 -15.27
N ALA A 267 -2.26 -5.90 -15.75
CA ALA A 267 -3.48 -6.10 -14.97
C ALA A 267 -3.52 -7.44 -14.20
N TRP A 268 -2.44 -7.88 -13.55
CA TRP A 268 -2.36 -9.19 -12.89
C TRP A 268 -1.69 -9.17 -11.51
N ARG A 269 -2.24 -9.95 -10.57
CA ARG A 269 -1.66 -10.26 -9.25
C ARG A 269 -1.06 -11.66 -9.25
N GLY A 270 0.20 -11.79 -8.86
CA GLY A 270 0.99 -13.03 -8.96
C GLY A 270 0.91 -14.00 -7.78
N GLY A 271 0.20 -13.66 -6.70
CA GLY A 271 0.03 -14.55 -5.54
C GLY A 271 1.04 -14.38 -4.40
N PHE A 272 2.08 -13.56 -4.56
CA PHE A 272 3.05 -13.33 -3.47
C PHE A 272 2.36 -12.71 -2.24
N PRO A 273 2.65 -13.19 -1.01
CA PRO A 273 2.02 -12.68 0.20
C PRO A 273 2.29 -11.19 0.45
N ASP A 274 1.29 -10.48 0.94
CA ASP A 274 1.41 -9.11 1.43
C ASP A 274 1.85 -9.06 2.91
N ASN A 275 1.87 -7.88 3.53
CA ASN A 275 2.28 -7.75 4.93
C ASN A 275 1.34 -8.45 5.93
N ASP A 276 0.11 -8.80 5.55
CA ASP A 276 -0.79 -9.63 6.35
C ASP A 276 -0.70 -11.12 6.00
N ASN A 277 0.32 -11.51 5.23
CA ASN A 277 0.56 -12.87 4.73
C ASN A 277 -0.55 -13.38 3.80
N ILE A 278 -1.24 -12.46 3.14
CA ILE A 278 -2.32 -12.77 2.21
C ILE A 278 -1.78 -12.80 0.79
N GLY A 279 -1.96 -13.91 0.09
CA GLY A 279 -1.71 -14.02 -1.35
C GLY A 279 -2.98 -13.82 -2.19
N ARG A 280 -2.85 -13.21 -3.38
CA ARG A 280 -3.92 -13.04 -4.37
C ARG A 280 -3.42 -13.34 -5.77
N THR A 281 -4.11 -14.25 -6.47
CA THR A 281 -3.79 -14.64 -7.85
C THR A 281 -5.00 -14.40 -8.73
N GLU A 282 -5.09 -13.21 -9.32
CA GLU A 282 -6.28 -12.73 -10.04
C GLU A 282 -5.94 -11.53 -10.92
N THR A 283 -6.86 -11.16 -11.80
CA THR A 283 -6.80 -9.88 -12.51
C THR A 283 -6.94 -8.74 -11.50
N VAL A 284 -6.18 -7.66 -11.69
CA VAL A 284 -6.23 -6.49 -10.79
C VAL A 284 -7.66 -5.94 -10.72
N PRO A 285 -8.31 -5.91 -9.54
CA PRO A 285 -9.70 -5.50 -9.43
C PRO A 285 -9.86 -3.98 -9.49
N VAL A 286 -10.44 -3.45 -10.56
CA VAL A 286 -10.71 -2.01 -10.73
C VAL A 286 -12.20 -1.74 -10.96
N THR A 287 -12.63 -0.49 -10.79
CA THR A 287 -13.94 -0.04 -11.27
C THR A 287 -14.02 -0.15 -12.79
N GLU A 288 -15.22 -0.28 -13.36
CA GLU A 288 -15.42 -0.39 -14.82
C GLU A 288 -14.62 -1.54 -15.45
N SER A 289 -14.64 -2.71 -14.79
CA SER A 289 -13.84 -3.89 -15.16
C SER A 289 -14.09 -4.39 -16.58
N ALA A 290 -15.28 -4.17 -17.14
CA ALA A 290 -15.62 -4.56 -18.51
C ALA A 290 -14.75 -3.86 -19.58
N ALA A 291 -14.25 -2.65 -19.29
CA ALA A 291 -13.41 -1.86 -20.20
C ALA A 291 -11.94 -1.79 -19.71
N GLN A 292 -11.56 -2.67 -18.77
CA GLN A 292 -10.22 -2.67 -18.20
C GLN A 292 -9.17 -3.14 -19.24
N PRO A 293 -8.15 -2.34 -19.56
CA PRO A 293 -7.09 -2.78 -20.46
C PRO A 293 -6.14 -3.76 -19.75
N GLN A 294 -5.57 -4.71 -20.47
CA GLN A 294 -4.57 -5.64 -19.92
C GLN A 294 -3.27 -4.94 -19.54
N TRP A 295 -2.96 -3.85 -20.23
CA TRP A 295 -1.70 -3.13 -20.14
C TRP A 295 -1.94 -1.63 -20.07
N THR A 296 -1.09 -0.93 -19.32
CA THR A 296 -0.95 0.53 -19.39
C THR A 296 0.52 0.88 -19.55
N THR A 297 0.80 2.05 -20.12
CA THR A 297 2.17 2.43 -20.51
C THR A 297 2.58 3.73 -19.82
N THR A 298 3.87 3.84 -19.51
CA THR A 298 4.46 5.09 -19.01
C THR A 298 4.41 6.20 -20.07
N THR A 299 4.21 7.43 -19.59
CA THR A 299 4.41 8.67 -20.34
C THR A 299 5.55 9.51 -19.73
N LEU A 300 6.37 8.91 -18.84
CA LEU A 300 7.61 9.55 -18.37
C LEU A 300 8.57 9.73 -19.56
N PRO A 301 9.42 10.77 -19.55
CA PRO A 301 10.46 10.96 -20.58
C PRO A 301 11.64 10.00 -20.35
N TYR A 302 11.37 8.70 -20.42
CA TYR A 302 12.29 7.61 -20.10
C TYR A 302 13.63 7.70 -20.85
N ALA A 303 13.63 8.14 -22.12
CA ALA A 303 14.84 8.25 -22.92
C ALA A 303 15.77 9.32 -22.35
N ALA A 304 15.22 10.45 -21.91
CA ALA A 304 15.98 11.51 -21.24
C ALA A 304 16.48 11.04 -19.87
N ILE A 305 15.64 10.32 -19.11
CA ILE A 305 16.01 9.77 -17.79
C ILE A 305 17.18 8.79 -17.91
N VAL A 306 17.13 7.86 -18.87
CA VAL A 306 18.18 6.85 -19.07
C VAL A 306 19.47 7.44 -19.62
N ALA A 307 19.39 8.48 -20.46
CA ALA A 307 20.57 9.15 -21.01
C ALA A 307 21.28 10.08 -20.00
N ALA A 308 20.60 10.48 -18.93
CA ALA A 308 21.13 11.42 -17.96
C ALA A 308 22.02 10.75 -16.90
N ASP A 309 23.10 11.43 -16.51
CA ASP A 309 23.87 11.07 -15.33
C ASP A 309 23.10 11.49 -14.07
N THR A 310 22.45 10.52 -13.43
CA THR A 310 21.55 10.76 -12.29
C THR A 310 22.14 10.32 -10.95
N GLY A 311 23.26 9.60 -10.94
CA GLY A 311 23.90 9.13 -9.72
C GLY A 311 24.62 7.79 -9.84
N ARG A 312 24.90 7.18 -8.69
CA ARG A 312 25.76 5.99 -8.57
C ARG A 312 25.26 4.77 -9.35
N PHE A 313 23.95 4.58 -9.43
CA PHE A 313 23.37 3.36 -9.99
C PHE A 313 23.00 3.56 -11.47
N PRO A 314 23.19 2.56 -12.34
CA PRO A 314 22.68 2.62 -13.70
C PRO A 314 21.15 2.69 -13.71
N VAL A 315 20.60 3.44 -14.66
CA VAL A 315 19.16 3.54 -14.93
C VAL A 315 18.84 2.84 -16.24
N TYR A 316 17.91 1.90 -16.22
CA TYR A 316 17.50 1.14 -17.40
C TYR A 316 16.09 1.51 -17.84
N ASP A 317 15.89 1.49 -19.16
CA ASP A 317 14.57 1.38 -19.74
C ASP A 317 14.13 -0.09 -19.69
N ASN A 318 13.18 -0.41 -18.80
CA ASN A 318 12.73 -1.79 -18.64
C ASN A 318 11.45 -2.02 -19.45
N THR A 319 11.62 -2.71 -20.58
CA THR A 319 10.55 -3.04 -21.52
C THR A 319 9.97 -4.45 -21.35
N SER A 320 10.62 -5.29 -20.54
CA SER A 320 10.23 -6.71 -20.47
C SER A 320 8.90 -6.91 -19.76
N VAL A 321 8.02 -7.75 -20.31
CA VAL A 321 6.75 -8.15 -19.68
C VAL A 321 6.57 -9.66 -19.74
N THR A 322 5.65 -10.21 -18.95
CA THR A 322 5.18 -11.59 -19.09
C THR A 322 3.71 -11.61 -19.47
N GLU A 323 3.37 -12.29 -20.56
CA GLU A 323 2.03 -12.31 -21.13
C GLU A 323 1.56 -13.72 -21.49
N ILE A 324 0.25 -13.90 -21.68
CA ILE A 324 -0.28 -14.97 -22.52
C ILE A 324 -0.59 -14.36 -23.89
N PRO A 325 0.01 -14.84 -24.99
CA PRO A 325 -0.23 -14.27 -26.33
C PRO A 325 -1.69 -14.42 -26.77
N ALA A 326 -2.13 -13.52 -27.66
CA ALA A 326 -3.45 -13.63 -28.28
C ALA A 326 -3.58 -14.96 -29.05
N GLY A 327 -4.62 -15.74 -28.77
CA GLY A 327 -4.82 -17.08 -29.35
C GLY A 327 -4.04 -18.22 -28.67
N GLY A 328 -3.32 -17.92 -27.59
CA GLY A 328 -2.55 -18.90 -26.81
C GLY A 328 -1.04 -18.92 -27.14
N ALA A 329 -0.28 -19.73 -26.41
CA ALA A 329 1.18 -19.81 -26.53
C ALA A 329 1.65 -20.20 -27.96
N PRO A 330 2.89 -19.84 -28.37
CA PRO A 330 3.40 -20.08 -29.73
C PRO A 330 3.41 -21.56 -30.15
N SER A 331 3.39 -22.47 -29.19
CA SER A 331 3.28 -23.92 -29.40
C SER A 331 1.84 -24.43 -29.61
N GLY A 332 0.87 -23.52 -29.78
CA GLY A 332 -0.53 -23.82 -30.07
C GLY A 332 -1.41 -23.83 -28.82
N GLY A 333 -2.37 -22.90 -28.75
CA GLY A 333 -3.58 -22.96 -27.91
C GLY A 333 -3.42 -22.93 -26.38
N GLY A 334 -2.19 -22.87 -25.85
CA GLY A 334 -1.95 -22.91 -24.40
C GLY A 334 -2.15 -21.58 -23.68
N THR A 335 -2.52 -21.62 -22.40
CA THR A 335 -2.56 -20.47 -21.48
C THR A 335 -1.20 -20.18 -20.83
N GLU A 336 -0.11 -20.71 -21.38
CA GLU A 336 1.22 -20.63 -20.79
C GLU A 336 1.79 -19.19 -20.89
N PRO A 337 2.26 -18.62 -19.77
CA PRO A 337 2.91 -17.32 -19.79
C PRO A 337 4.26 -17.35 -20.53
N VAL A 338 4.54 -16.34 -21.34
CA VAL A 338 5.82 -16.13 -22.02
C VAL A 338 6.42 -14.77 -21.70
N VAL A 339 7.74 -14.68 -21.61
CA VAL A 339 8.45 -13.41 -21.44
C VAL A 339 8.64 -12.73 -22.79
N ARG A 340 8.29 -11.45 -22.86
CA ARG A 340 8.52 -10.58 -24.02
C ARG A 340 9.53 -9.50 -23.64
N PRO A 341 10.70 -9.44 -24.27
CA PRO A 341 11.70 -8.44 -23.93
C PRO A 341 11.26 -7.02 -24.33
N ASP A 342 10.48 -6.88 -25.39
CA ASP A 342 10.17 -5.58 -26.03
C ASP A 342 8.72 -5.12 -25.81
N GLY A 343 8.13 -5.49 -24.68
CA GLY A 343 6.74 -5.14 -24.34
C GLY A 343 5.69 -6.15 -24.84
N PRO A 344 4.41 -5.90 -24.53
CA PRO A 344 3.34 -6.86 -24.81
C PRO A 344 2.97 -6.89 -26.29
N THR A 345 2.45 -8.03 -26.75
CA THR A 345 1.80 -8.12 -28.06
C THR A 345 0.35 -7.67 -28.05
N ALA A 346 -0.12 -7.21 -29.21
CA ALA A 346 -1.51 -6.83 -29.42
C ALA A 346 -2.47 -7.98 -29.03
N GLY A 347 -3.44 -7.66 -28.18
CA GLY A 347 -4.45 -8.62 -27.71
C GLY A 347 -3.98 -9.62 -26.66
N SER A 348 -2.76 -9.50 -26.14
CA SER A 348 -2.25 -10.41 -25.10
C SER A 348 -2.88 -10.15 -23.73
N THR A 349 -2.88 -11.17 -22.88
CA THR A 349 -3.34 -11.11 -21.49
C THR A 349 -2.16 -10.93 -20.54
N ALA A 350 -2.28 -10.04 -19.55
CA ALA A 350 -1.18 -9.75 -18.63
C ALA A 350 -0.93 -10.86 -17.61
N ARG A 351 0.37 -11.13 -17.34
CA ARG A 351 0.84 -12.00 -16.24
C ARG A 351 1.93 -11.36 -15.39
N ALA A 352 2.69 -10.41 -15.94
CA ALA A 352 3.53 -9.48 -15.21
C ALA A 352 3.85 -8.26 -16.09
N GLY A 353 3.83 -7.06 -15.52
CA GLY A 353 4.45 -5.87 -16.13
C GLY A 353 5.97 -5.86 -15.94
N GLY A 354 6.62 -4.77 -16.32
CA GLY A 354 8.07 -4.61 -16.12
C GLY A 354 8.50 -4.72 -14.65
N GLY A 355 7.65 -4.19 -13.78
CA GLY A 355 7.77 -4.29 -12.32
C GLY A 355 7.40 -5.64 -11.70
N GLY A 356 7.08 -6.66 -12.51
CA GLY A 356 6.57 -7.94 -12.04
C GLY A 356 5.03 -7.96 -11.91
N ASN A 357 4.52 -8.70 -10.94
CA ASN A 357 3.08 -8.88 -10.69
C ASN A 357 2.73 -8.78 -9.19
N TYR A 358 3.55 -8.05 -8.45
CA TYR A 358 3.30 -7.68 -7.05
C TYR A 358 2.65 -6.29 -6.93
N LEU A 359 2.52 -5.77 -5.71
CA LEU A 359 1.90 -4.47 -5.43
C LEU A 359 2.62 -3.28 -6.10
N SER A 360 3.91 -3.40 -6.41
CA SER A 360 4.64 -2.39 -7.19
C SER A 360 4.08 -2.24 -8.61
N ASN A 361 3.83 -3.36 -9.29
CA ASN A 361 3.14 -3.37 -10.58
C ASN A 361 1.69 -2.88 -10.43
N GLU A 362 0.99 -3.25 -9.36
CA GLU A 362 -0.41 -2.85 -9.20
C GLU A 362 -0.58 -1.34 -8.97
N ILE A 363 0.26 -0.70 -8.15
CA ILE A 363 0.17 0.77 -7.98
C ILE A 363 0.50 1.48 -9.30
N ALA A 364 1.48 0.97 -10.03
CA ALA A 364 1.88 1.50 -11.31
C ALA A 364 0.72 1.42 -12.30
N TYR A 365 0.14 0.22 -12.46
CA TYR A 365 -1.01 -0.04 -13.31
C TYR A 365 -2.22 0.82 -12.95
N ARG A 366 -2.59 0.90 -11.66
CA ARG A 366 -3.75 1.70 -11.20
C ARG A 366 -3.53 3.20 -11.41
N ALA A 367 -2.34 3.72 -11.11
CA ALA A 367 -2.05 5.14 -11.28
C ALA A 367 -2.05 5.55 -12.76
N THR A 368 -1.45 4.76 -13.65
CA THR A 368 -1.48 5.03 -15.10
C THR A 368 -2.86 4.81 -15.70
N LEU A 369 -3.60 3.78 -15.27
CA LEU A 369 -5.00 3.60 -15.67
C LEU A 369 -5.88 4.77 -15.23
N LEU A 370 -5.68 5.27 -14.01
CA LEU A 370 -6.42 6.43 -13.51
C LEU A 370 -6.09 7.70 -14.31
N ARG A 371 -4.81 7.96 -14.63
CA ARG A 371 -4.41 9.04 -15.55
C ARG A 371 -5.16 8.93 -16.87
N ASP A 372 -5.17 7.75 -17.48
CA ASP A 372 -5.77 7.51 -18.79
C ASP A 372 -7.29 7.71 -18.75
N ARG A 373 -7.96 7.20 -17.71
CA ARG A 373 -9.42 7.38 -17.49
C ARG A 373 -9.83 8.82 -17.19
N LEU A 374 -8.90 9.65 -16.72
CA LEU A 374 -9.11 11.09 -16.55
C LEU A 374 -8.82 11.90 -17.83
N GLY A 375 -8.46 11.24 -18.94
CA GLY A 375 -8.12 11.91 -20.20
C GLY A 375 -6.77 12.63 -20.14
N LEU A 376 -5.86 12.24 -19.24
CA LEU A 376 -4.60 12.92 -18.98
C LEU A 376 -3.40 12.25 -19.67
N HIS A 377 -3.60 11.21 -20.48
CA HIS A 377 -2.52 10.43 -21.11
C HIS A 377 -1.50 11.33 -21.84
N ASP A 378 -2.00 12.20 -22.71
CA ASP A 378 -1.15 13.03 -23.59
C ASP A 378 -0.63 14.32 -22.93
N SER A 379 -1.06 14.64 -21.69
CA SER A 379 -0.75 15.92 -21.03
C SER A 379 -0.09 15.79 -19.67
N LEU A 380 -0.16 14.62 -19.04
CA LEU A 380 0.45 14.35 -17.74
C LEU A 380 1.51 13.25 -17.89
N PRO A 381 2.81 13.62 -17.97
CA PRO A 381 3.90 12.68 -17.84
C PRO A 381 3.76 11.88 -16.53
N GLY A 382 3.81 10.57 -16.65
CA GLY A 382 3.50 9.69 -15.52
C GLY A 382 3.93 8.24 -15.72
N GLY A 383 4.37 7.60 -14.66
CA GLY A 383 4.87 6.23 -14.75
C GLY A 383 5.43 5.69 -13.46
N HIS A 384 6.23 4.64 -13.60
CA HIS A 384 6.76 3.89 -12.49
C HIS A 384 8.28 3.76 -12.56
N VAL A 385 8.94 3.96 -11.42
CA VAL A 385 10.38 3.78 -11.26
C VAL A 385 10.64 2.78 -10.13
N HIS A 386 11.35 1.72 -10.45
CA HIS A 386 11.94 0.84 -9.43
C HIS A 386 13.31 1.36 -9.03
N THR A 387 13.56 1.37 -7.72
CA THR A 387 14.84 1.69 -7.10
C THR A 387 15.67 0.43 -6.84
N PRO A 388 16.99 0.55 -6.63
CA PRO A 388 17.77 -0.54 -6.10
C PRO A 388 17.25 -1.02 -4.73
N VAL A 389 17.46 -2.28 -4.37
CA VAL A 389 17.22 -2.73 -2.98
C VAL A 389 18.25 -2.14 -2.01
N LEU A 390 17.83 -1.89 -0.77
CA LEU A 390 18.75 -1.58 0.32
C LEU A 390 19.50 -2.84 0.75
N GLN A 391 20.77 -2.66 1.11
CA GLN A 391 21.64 -3.73 1.57
C GLN A 391 22.40 -3.27 2.80
N PHE A 392 22.44 -4.14 3.81
CA PHE A 392 23.40 -4.01 4.90
C PHE A 392 24.80 -4.39 4.43
N ALA A 393 25.81 -3.95 5.17
CA ALA A 393 27.17 -4.37 4.96
C ALA A 393 27.28 -5.90 5.05
N ALA A 394 28.18 -6.47 4.24
CA ALA A 394 28.45 -7.90 4.26
C ALA A 394 28.79 -8.37 5.69
N GLY A 395 28.04 -9.36 6.19
CA GLY A 395 28.22 -9.91 7.54
C GLY A 395 27.34 -9.28 8.64
N ASN A 396 26.62 -8.19 8.37
CA ASN A 396 25.67 -7.65 9.33
C ASN A 396 24.40 -8.53 9.41
N THR A 397 24.32 -9.33 10.47
CA THR A 397 23.19 -10.23 10.74
C THR A 397 22.36 -9.82 11.96
N GLN A 398 22.80 -8.82 12.72
CA GLN A 398 22.21 -8.45 14.01
C GLN A 398 21.76 -6.98 14.06
N ASP A 399 22.61 -6.06 13.63
CA ASP A 399 22.35 -4.63 13.78
C ASP A 399 21.22 -4.17 12.87
N VAL A 400 20.38 -3.28 13.38
CA VAL A 400 19.27 -2.67 12.62
C VAL A 400 19.73 -1.59 11.64
N THR A 401 21.01 -1.20 11.68
CA THR A 401 21.60 -0.17 10.82
C THR A 401 23.11 -0.36 10.73
N ASP A 402 23.71 0.04 9.61
CA ASP A 402 25.16 0.16 9.47
C ASP A 402 25.52 1.27 8.44
N PRO A 403 26.81 1.67 8.33
CA PRO A 403 27.21 2.73 7.41
C PRO A 403 26.94 2.45 5.93
N GLU A 404 27.00 1.20 5.47
CA GLU A 404 26.70 0.86 4.07
C GLU A 404 25.22 0.98 3.78
N PHE A 405 24.38 0.48 4.67
CA PHE A 405 22.93 0.62 4.60
C PHE A 405 22.49 2.09 4.53
N VAL A 406 23.06 2.95 5.38
CA VAL A 406 22.77 4.39 5.39
C VAL A 406 23.25 5.05 4.10
N ARG A 407 24.50 4.81 3.66
CA ARG A 407 25.01 5.37 2.39
C ARG A 407 24.15 4.95 1.21
N ASN A 408 23.77 3.67 1.14
CA ASN A 408 22.96 3.13 0.06
C ASN A 408 21.60 3.85 -0.02
N ARG A 409 20.93 4.03 1.13
CA ARG A 409 19.67 4.77 1.20
C ARG A 409 19.80 6.22 0.78
N LEU A 410 20.83 6.93 1.26
CA LEU A 410 21.07 8.33 0.88
C LEU A 410 21.35 8.48 -0.63
N ASP A 411 22.16 7.59 -1.21
CA ASP A 411 22.45 7.58 -2.64
C ASP A 411 21.18 7.34 -3.48
N ILE A 412 20.34 6.38 -3.08
CA ILE A 412 19.07 6.10 -3.77
C ILE A 412 18.14 7.32 -3.71
N VAL A 413 17.97 7.93 -2.54
CA VAL A 413 17.12 9.12 -2.37
C VAL A 413 17.62 10.29 -3.23
N ALA A 414 18.93 10.53 -3.24
CA ALA A 414 19.55 11.56 -4.07
C ALA A 414 19.35 11.29 -5.56
N GLN A 415 19.49 10.03 -5.98
CA GLN A 415 19.31 9.65 -7.38
C GLN A 415 17.85 9.70 -7.83
N VAL A 416 16.87 9.35 -6.97
CA VAL A 416 15.45 9.58 -7.31
C VAL A 416 15.18 11.07 -7.50
N ARG A 417 15.73 11.95 -6.65
CA ARG A 417 15.61 13.41 -6.84
C ARG A 417 16.17 13.85 -8.19
N ALA A 418 17.31 13.31 -8.61
CA ALA A 418 17.91 13.62 -9.91
C ALA A 418 17.06 13.10 -11.09
N ILE A 419 16.53 11.87 -11.00
CA ILE A 419 15.59 11.31 -11.99
C ILE A 419 14.36 12.20 -12.14
N LEU A 420 13.78 12.67 -11.03
CA LEU A 420 12.63 13.59 -11.06
C LEU A 420 13.00 14.94 -11.67
N ALA A 421 14.19 15.47 -11.40
CA ALA A 421 14.66 16.72 -12.01
C ALA A 421 14.72 16.62 -13.55
N VAL A 422 15.25 15.50 -14.06
CA VAL A 422 15.29 15.20 -15.50
C VAL A 422 13.87 15.03 -16.05
N ALA A 423 13.02 14.28 -15.36
CA ALA A 423 11.64 14.05 -15.78
C ALA A 423 10.82 15.35 -15.90
N VAL A 424 10.98 16.27 -14.93
CA VAL A 424 10.32 17.58 -14.97
C VAL A 424 10.82 18.44 -16.13
N ALA A 425 12.14 18.44 -16.40
CA ALA A 425 12.72 19.26 -17.47
C ALA A 425 12.32 18.75 -18.87
N ALA A 426 12.16 17.43 -19.02
CA ALA A 426 11.86 16.81 -20.32
C ALA A 426 10.36 16.62 -20.60
N GLY A 427 9.49 16.62 -19.58
CA GLY A 427 8.04 16.37 -19.69
C GLY A 427 7.22 17.52 -20.27
N ARG A 428 7.65 18.11 -21.38
CA ARG A 428 6.97 19.21 -22.09
C ARG A 428 5.90 18.72 -23.05
#